data_AF-A0A4Q7AIL7-F1
#
_entry.id   AF-A0A4Q7AIL7-F1
#
_cell.length_a   1.000
_cell.length_b   1.000
_cell.length_c   1.000
_cell.angle_alpha   90.00
_cell.angle_beta   90.00
_cell.angle_gamma   90.00
#
_symmetry.space_group_name_H-M   'P 1'
#
loop_
_entity.id
_entity.type
_entity.pdbx_description
1 polymer ?
#
loop_
_entity_poly.entity_id
_entity_poly.type
_entity_poly.pdbx_seq_one_letter_code
_entity_poly.pdbx_strand_id
1 'polypeptide(L)'
;MNLLTKPTFFCQFDSETSQGARYRVGTEKPTFYILKLKEKKDFALKGFQQKYDLYREYPNTLFKIQDNKVSEKLNDLLTKAVTAKSNSDYYDRLNDAGHFASADYKKWKRASRGLM
;
A
#
# COMPACT_ATOMS: atom_id res chain seq x y z
N MET A 1 -11.51 -31.14 -11.86
CA MET A 1 -11.79 -30.02 -10.94
C MET A 1 -10.74 -28.95 -11.15
N ASN A 2 -11.12 -27.70 -11.47
CA ASN A 2 -10.83 -26.57 -10.59
C ASN A 2 -11.47 -25.28 -11.07
N LEU A 3 -12.56 -24.96 -10.36
CA LEU A 3 -12.97 -23.64 -9.90
C LEU A 3 -12.81 -22.49 -10.90
N LEU A 4 -13.94 -22.15 -11.53
CA LEU A 4 -14.34 -20.80 -11.93
C LEU A 4 -14.14 -19.83 -10.75
N THR A 5 -12.90 -19.50 -10.44
CA THR A 5 -12.55 -18.44 -9.51
C THR A 5 -12.84 -17.16 -10.26
N LYS A 6 -13.92 -16.47 -9.87
CA LYS A 6 -14.19 -15.14 -10.39
C LYS A 6 -12.92 -14.29 -10.20
N PRO A 7 -12.43 -13.61 -11.26
CA PRO A 7 -11.24 -12.79 -11.15
C PRO A 7 -11.46 -11.78 -10.02
N THR A 8 -10.69 -11.95 -8.94
CA THR A 8 -10.80 -11.09 -7.77
C THR A 8 -10.03 -9.81 -8.06
N PHE A 9 -10.73 -8.69 -8.04
CA PHE A 9 -10.09 -7.40 -8.20
C PHE A 9 -9.15 -7.12 -7.03
N PHE A 10 -7.90 -6.77 -7.33
CA PHE A 10 -6.89 -6.45 -6.33
C PHE A 10 -6.26 -5.09 -6.57
N CYS A 11 -5.73 -4.51 -5.49
CA CYS A 11 -4.85 -3.36 -5.48
C CYS A 11 -3.76 -3.66 -4.46
N GLN A 12 -2.54 -3.91 -4.92
CA GLN A 12 -1.46 -4.43 -4.08
C GLN A 12 -0.13 -3.77 -4.43
N PHE A 13 0.72 -3.60 -3.43
CA PHE A 13 2.12 -3.25 -3.63
C PHE A 13 2.81 -4.38 -4.42
N ASP A 14 3.63 -4.00 -5.39
CA ASP A 14 4.37 -4.91 -6.25
C ASP A 14 5.86 -4.89 -5.91
N SER A 15 6.49 -3.71 -5.99
CA SER A 15 7.92 -3.53 -5.79
C SER A 15 8.28 -2.08 -5.52
N GLU A 16 9.45 -1.84 -4.91
CA GLU A 16 10.06 -0.51 -4.93
C GLU A 16 10.90 -0.34 -6.20
N THR A 17 10.71 0.79 -6.88
CA THR A 17 11.47 1.12 -8.10
C THR A 17 12.31 2.37 -7.85
N SER A 18 13.29 2.63 -8.73
CA SER A 18 14.03 3.90 -8.72
C SER A 18 13.13 5.13 -8.90
N GLN A 19 11.92 4.92 -9.42
CA GLN A 19 10.93 5.94 -9.68
C GLN A 19 9.81 5.93 -8.62
N GLY A 20 9.93 5.18 -7.52
CA GLY A 20 8.96 5.14 -6.43
C GLY A 20 8.23 3.80 -6.27
N ALA A 21 7.20 3.80 -5.43
CA ALA A 21 6.50 2.59 -5.03
C ALA A 21 5.54 2.13 -6.14
N ARG A 22 5.75 0.91 -6.64
CA ARG A 22 4.95 0.33 -7.72
C ARG A 22 3.80 -0.50 -7.15
N TYR A 23 2.63 -0.30 -7.71
CA TYR A 23 1.39 -0.97 -7.35
C TYR A 23 0.74 -1.58 -8.58
N ARG A 24 0.20 -2.77 -8.41
CA ARG A 24 -0.60 -3.46 -9.43
C ARG A 24 -2.07 -3.39 -9.06
N VAL A 25 -2.89 -2.97 -10.01
CA VAL A 25 -4.33 -2.73 -9.81
C VAL A 25 -5.12 -3.38 -10.94
N GLY A 26 -6.06 -4.25 -10.60
CA GLY A 26 -6.92 -4.92 -11.58
C GLY A 26 -7.18 -6.38 -11.25
N THR A 27 -7.34 -7.18 -12.30
CA THR A 27 -7.57 -8.62 -12.23
C THR A 27 -6.43 -9.36 -12.92
N GLU A 28 -6.70 -10.30 -13.85
CA GLU A 28 -5.67 -11.14 -14.51
C GLU A 28 -4.62 -10.34 -15.30
N LYS A 29 -4.99 -9.18 -15.85
CA LYS A 29 -4.09 -8.26 -16.55
C LYS A 29 -4.05 -6.93 -15.80
N PRO A 30 -3.29 -6.82 -14.69
CA PRO A 30 -3.30 -5.63 -13.88
C PRO A 30 -2.65 -4.45 -14.62
N THR A 31 -3.13 -3.25 -14.32
CA THR A 31 -2.44 -2.02 -14.67
C THR A 31 -1.44 -1.69 -13.57
N PHE A 32 -0.23 -1.30 -13.98
CA PHE A 32 0.80 -0.87 -13.06
C PHE A 32 0.76 0.65 -12.88
N TYR A 33 0.80 1.06 -11.62
CA TYR A 33 0.87 2.44 -11.20
C TYR A 33 2.10 2.65 -10.33
N ILE A 34 2.72 3.82 -10.44
CA ILE A 34 3.83 4.23 -9.60
C ILE A 34 3.38 5.43 -8.78
N LEU A 35 3.56 5.32 -7.46
CA LEU A 35 3.31 6.37 -6.49
C LEU A 35 4.63 7.04 -6.13
N LYS A 36 4.76 8.31 -6.47
CA LYS A 36 5.92 9.15 -6.08
C LYS A 36 5.53 10.07 -4.95
N LEU A 37 6.36 10.20 -3.93
CA LEU A 37 6.11 11.15 -2.85
C LEU A 37 6.10 12.57 -3.43
N LYS A 38 5.08 13.37 -3.09
CA LYS A 38 5.06 14.81 -3.41
C LYS A 38 6.09 15.51 -2.52
N GLU A 39 6.70 16.57 -3.04
CA GLU A 39 7.60 17.44 -2.26
C GLU A 39 6.86 18.08 -1.07
N LYS A 40 5.60 18.42 -1.28
CA LYS A 40 4.72 19.00 -0.26
C LYS A 40 3.39 18.25 -0.23
N LYS A 41 2.86 18.07 0.97
CA LYS A 41 1.52 17.51 1.15
C LYS A 41 0.47 18.51 0.70
N ASP A 42 -0.48 18.05 -0.08
CA ASP A 42 -1.63 18.84 -0.51
C ASP A 42 -2.84 18.47 0.34
N PHE A 43 -3.15 19.29 1.34
CA PHE A 43 -4.26 19.07 2.26
C PHE A 43 -5.65 19.26 1.64
N ALA A 44 -5.74 19.82 0.42
CA ALA A 44 -7.01 19.88 -0.30
C ALA A 44 -7.40 18.52 -0.89
N LEU A 45 -6.43 17.64 -1.11
CA LEU A 45 -6.63 16.29 -1.62
C LEU A 45 -6.81 15.27 -0.49
N LYS A 46 -7.47 14.16 -0.81
CA LYS A 46 -7.78 13.07 0.14
C LYS A 46 -7.04 11.80 -0.19
N GLY A 47 -6.85 10.94 0.81
CA GLY A 47 -6.27 9.62 0.63
C GLY A 47 -4.80 9.69 0.21
N PHE A 48 -4.38 8.81 -0.70
CA PHE A 48 -2.99 8.77 -1.16
C PHE A 48 -2.58 10.07 -1.85
N GLN A 49 -3.50 10.73 -2.56
CA GLN A 49 -3.19 11.93 -3.37
C GLN A 49 -2.69 13.11 -2.55
N GLN A 50 -2.97 13.12 -1.23
CA GLN A 50 -2.43 14.11 -0.30
C GLN A 50 -0.89 14.06 -0.24
N LYS A 51 -0.30 12.87 -0.36
CA LYS A 51 1.13 12.64 -0.15
C LYS A 51 1.86 12.18 -1.41
N TYR A 52 1.15 11.69 -2.42
CA TYR A 52 1.76 11.07 -3.58
C TYR A 52 1.17 11.58 -4.90
N ASP A 53 2.03 11.72 -5.90
CA ASP A 53 1.67 11.83 -7.31
C ASP A 53 1.46 10.43 -7.90
N LEU A 54 0.42 10.29 -8.73
CA LEU A 54 0.13 9.03 -9.43
C LEU A 54 0.71 9.03 -10.85
N TYR A 55 1.43 7.97 -11.19
CA TYR A 55 1.90 7.70 -12.55
C TYR A 55 1.35 6.37 -13.02
N ARG A 56 0.98 6.26 -14.29
CA ARG A 56 0.68 4.99 -14.95
C ARG A 56 1.90 4.51 -15.70
N GLU A 57 2.26 3.26 -15.49
CA GLU A 57 3.39 2.63 -16.15
C GLU A 57 2.98 2.00 -17.49
N TYR A 58 3.77 2.31 -18.51
CA TYR A 58 3.76 1.70 -19.83
C TYR A 58 5.15 1.12 -20.11
N PRO A 59 5.31 0.19 -21.06
CA PRO A 59 6.56 -0.55 -21.26
C PRO A 59 7.84 0.30 -21.32
N ASN A 60 7.77 1.52 -21.86
CA ASN A 60 8.92 2.41 -22.03
C ASN A 60 8.71 3.82 -21.42
N THR A 61 7.60 4.05 -20.71
CA THR A 61 7.22 5.41 -20.31
C THR A 61 6.39 5.42 -19.03
N LEU A 62 6.49 6.52 -18.28
CA LEU A 62 5.59 6.82 -17.17
C LEU A 62 4.75 8.04 -17.52
N PHE A 63 3.45 7.88 -17.41
CA PHE A 63 2.51 8.97 -17.63
C PHE A 63 1.97 9.49 -16.30
N LYS A 64 2.24 10.76 -15.97
CA LYS A 64 1.66 11.39 -14.77
C LYS A 64 0.15 11.54 -14.97
N ILE A 65 -0.63 10.99 -14.05
CA ILE A 65 -2.07 11.22 -13.98
C ILE A 65 -2.28 12.49 -13.15
N GLN A 66 -2.97 13.47 -13.72
CA GLN A 66 -3.35 14.69 -13.02
C GLN A 66 -4.31 14.35 -11.87
N ASP A 67 -4.16 15.02 -10.72
CA ASP A 67 -4.95 14.73 -9.51
C ASP A 67 -6.47 14.76 -9.78
N ASN A 68 -6.95 15.72 -10.56
CA ASN A 68 -8.37 15.83 -10.95
C ASN A 68 -8.87 14.71 -11.88
N LYS A 69 -7.97 13.91 -12.48
CA LYS A 69 -8.31 12.75 -13.32
C LYS A 69 -8.28 11.44 -12.56
N VAL A 70 -7.89 11.44 -11.29
CA VAL A 70 -7.91 10.24 -10.45
C VAL A 70 -9.35 9.97 -10.01
N SER A 71 -9.87 8.79 -10.37
CA SER A 71 -11.20 8.40 -9.91
C SER A 71 -11.22 8.14 -8.40
N GLU A 72 -12.33 8.46 -7.74
CA GLU A 72 -12.50 8.23 -6.30
C GLU A 72 -12.24 6.77 -5.90
N LYS A 73 -12.77 5.83 -6.69
CA LYS A 73 -12.54 4.39 -6.49
C LYS A 73 -11.04 4.03 -6.52
N LEU A 74 -10.29 4.58 -7.48
CA LEU A 74 -8.85 4.33 -7.57
C LEU A 74 -8.11 4.96 -6.38
N ASN A 75 -8.53 6.15 -5.96
CA ASN A 75 -8.03 6.81 -4.76
C ASN A 75 -8.18 5.92 -3.51
N ASP A 76 -9.38 5.40 -3.27
CA ASP A 76 -9.65 4.57 -2.10
C ASP A 76 -8.85 3.27 -2.11
N LEU A 77 -8.78 2.61 -3.28
CA LEU A 77 -8.05 1.36 -3.43
C LEU A 77 -6.54 1.53 -3.19
N LEU A 78 -5.93 2.55 -3.78
CA LEU A 78 -4.51 2.82 -3.59
C LEU A 78 -4.22 3.33 -2.17
N THR A 79 -5.12 4.12 -1.58
CA THR A 79 -5.00 4.54 -0.17
C THR A 79 -4.96 3.35 0.77
N LYS A 80 -5.85 2.37 0.57
CA LYS A 80 -5.85 1.12 1.33
C LYS A 80 -4.55 0.34 1.14
N ALA A 81 -4.08 0.21 -0.11
CA ALA A 81 -2.86 -0.53 -0.42
C ALA A 81 -1.60 0.13 0.18
N VAL A 82 -1.49 1.46 0.09
CA VAL A 82 -0.40 2.25 0.71
C VAL A 82 -0.41 2.10 2.23
N THR A 83 -1.60 2.15 2.84
CA THR A 83 -1.75 2.00 4.29
C THR A 83 -1.37 0.58 4.73
N ALA A 84 -1.83 -0.44 4.02
CA ALA A 84 -1.48 -1.83 4.28
C ALA A 84 0.03 -2.06 4.20
N LYS A 85 0.70 -1.54 3.15
CA LYS A 85 2.15 -1.61 3.01
C LYS A 85 2.88 -0.90 4.15
N SER A 86 2.48 0.34 4.47
CA SER A 86 3.09 1.12 5.55
C SER A 86 2.97 0.40 6.90
N ASN A 87 1.83 -0.23 7.17
CA ASN A 87 1.63 -1.02 8.38
C ASN A 87 2.50 -2.28 8.38
N SER A 88 2.59 -2.99 7.25
CA SER A 88 3.51 -4.13 7.11
C SER A 88 4.94 -3.73 7.45
N ASP A 89 5.45 -2.66 6.84
CA ASP A 89 6.82 -2.17 7.05
C ASP A 89 7.06 -1.77 8.51
N TYR A 90 6.06 -1.18 9.15
CA TYR A 90 6.12 -0.85 10.57
C TYR A 90 6.23 -2.10 11.44
N TYR A 91 5.42 -3.13 11.19
CA TYR A 91 5.46 -4.37 11.95
C TYR A 91 6.74 -5.17 11.70
N ASP A 92 7.26 -5.16 10.48
CA ASP A 92 8.53 -5.80 10.16
C ASP A 92 9.68 -5.12 10.94
N ARG A 93 9.72 -3.78 10.99
CA ARG A 93 10.70 -3.05 11.80
C ARG A 93 10.58 -3.34 13.30
N LEU A 94 9.36 -3.43 13.83
CA LEU A 94 9.16 -3.81 15.23
C LEU A 94 9.66 -5.24 15.51
N ASN A 95 9.44 -6.14 14.56
CA ASN A 95 9.92 -7.51 14.66
C ASN A 95 11.45 -7.56 14.65
N ASP A 96 12.10 -6.84 13.73
CA ASP A 96 13.56 -6.73 13.64
C ASP A 96 14.18 -6.09 14.89
N ALA A 97 13.50 -5.11 15.48
CA ALA A 97 13.89 -4.50 16.75
C ALA A 97 13.69 -5.44 17.96
N GLY A 98 13.23 -6.67 17.74
CA GLY A 98 12.98 -7.66 18.80
C GLY A 98 11.80 -7.31 19.71
N HIS A 99 10.95 -6.35 19.32
CA HIS A 99 9.83 -5.88 20.14
C HIS A 99 8.93 -7.05 20.57
N PHE A 100 8.58 -7.93 19.62
CA PHE A 100 7.73 -9.09 19.88
C PHE A 100 8.42 -10.22 20.66
N ALA A 101 9.75 -10.21 20.73
CA ALA A 101 10.54 -11.16 21.51
C ALA A 101 10.82 -10.66 22.95
N SER A 102 10.66 -9.36 23.21
CA SER A 102 10.93 -8.71 24.49
C SER A 102 10.10 -9.29 25.64
N ALA A 103 10.66 -9.25 26.85
CA ALA A 103 9.99 -9.73 28.07
C ALA A 103 8.73 -8.90 28.37
N ASP A 104 8.79 -7.59 28.17
CA ASP A 104 7.67 -6.67 28.36
C ASP A 104 6.51 -6.97 27.43
N TYR A 105 6.77 -7.19 26.14
CA TYR A 105 5.72 -7.58 25.20
C TYR A 105 5.09 -8.93 25.56
N LYS A 106 5.89 -9.92 25.97
CA LYS A 106 5.37 -11.22 26.43
C LYS A 106 4.50 -11.07 27.67
N LYS A 107 4.90 -10.23 28.63
CA LYS A 107 4.13 -9.94 29.85
C LYS A 107 2.81 -9.25 29.53
N TRP A 108 2.84 -8.21 28.68
CA TRP A 108 1.63 -7.53 28.20
C TRP A 108 0.70 -8.48 27.43
N LYS A 109 1.23 -9.31 26.52
CA LYS A 109 0.45 -10.28 25.74
C LYS A 109 -0.24 -11.34 26.61
N ARG A 110 0.40 -11.76 27.71
CA ARG A 110 -0.23 -12.65 28.71
C ARG A 110 -1.36 -11.96 29.46
N ALA A 111 -1.12 -10.72 29.92
CA ALA A 111 -2.13 -9.91 30.59
C ALA A 111 -3.37 -9.67 29.71
N SER A 112 -3.15 -9.30 28.44
CA SER A 112 -4.21 -9.06 27.45
C SER A 112 -5.02 -10.31 27.08
N ARG A 113 -4.52 -11.51 27.38
CA ARG A 113 -5.23 -12.78 27.17
C ARG A 113 -5.96 -13.26 28.43
N GLY A 114 -5.93 -12.50 29.52
CA GLY A 114 -6.48 -12.91 30.81
C GLY A 114 -5.73 -14.09 31.44
N LEU A 115 -4.45 -14.29 31.07
CA LEU A 115 -3.59 -15.37 31.57
C LEU A 115 -2.64 -14.87 32.68
N MET A 116 -3.01 -13.78 33.35
CA MET A 116 -2.26 -13.19 34.47
C MET A 116 -2.96 -13.47 35.79
#